data_AF-A0A8J7SAB1-F1
#
_entry.id   AF-A0A8J7SAB1-F1
#
_cell.length_a   1.000
_cell.length_b   1.000
_cell.length_c   1.000
_cell.angle_alpha   90.00
_cell.angle_beta   90.00
_cell.angle_gamma   90.00
#
_symmetry.space_group_name_H-M   'P 1'
#
loop_
_entity.id
_entity.type
_entity.pdbx_description
1 polymer ?
#
loop_
_entity_poly.entity_id
_entity_poly.type
_entity_poly.pdbx_seq_one_letter_code
_entity_poly.pdbx_strand_id
1 'polypeptide(L)'
;MDTMIIDIELEHYYRDRLATSSREACRRFYIRAVSRFNGAELETYLARVRSHAVAYASLSHVLRSPFRHMETPLFLSSLVLLLAGIITVVSGETSLIVACGTSAGIVGMFECARKLAKYWERHSVREAVFLELQETLEDFSLQRPV
;
A
#
# COMPACT_ATOMS: atom_id res chain seq x y z
N MET A 1 23.43 8.06 12.30
CA MET A 1 22.75 8.13 10.99
C MET A 1 21.27 8.39 11.22
N ASP A 2 20.78 9.48 10.66
CA ASP A 2 19.42 10.00 10.84
C ASP A 2 18.39 9.09 10.15
N THR A 3 17.28 8.79 10.83
CA THR A 3 16.20 7.94 10.30
C THR A 3 15.49 8.61 9.12
N MET A 4 15.44 9.95 9.09
CA MET A 4 14.89 10.70 7.96
C MET A 4 15.58 10.39 6.62
N ILE A 5 16.90 10.15 6.64
CA ILE A 5 17.67 9.84 5.42
C ILE A 5 17.24 8.49 4.84
N ILE A 6 16.92 7.52 5.71
CA ILE A 6 16.49 6.19 5.30
C ILE A 6 15.07 6.25 4.72
N ASP A 7 14.18 7.00 5.35
CA ASP A 7 12.81 7.19 4.85
C ASP A 7 12.83 7.85 3.46
N ILE A 8 13.67 8.87 3.27
CA ILE A 8 13.85 9.53 1.97
C ILE A 8 14.39 8.55 0.93
N GLU A 9 15.38 7.72 1.26
CA GLU A 9 15.94 6.76 0.31
C GLU A 9 14.98 5.64 -0.06
N LEU A 10 14.17 5.16 0.90
CA LEU A 10 13.11 4.18 0.64
C LEU A 10 12.03 4.76 -0.29
N GLU A 11 11.67 6.04 -0.12
CA GLU A 11 10.75 6.73 -1.01
C GLU A 11 11.34 6.93 -2.41
N HIS A 12 12.63 7.29 -2.52
CA HIS A 12 13.31 7.38 -3.81
C HIS A 12 13.37 6.01 -4.52
N TYR A 13 13.70 4.95 -3.79
CA TYR A 13 13.68 3.60 -4.33
C TYR A 13 12.29 3.19 -4.80
N TYR A 14 11.25 3.44 -4.00
CA TYR A 14 9.87 3.14 -4.36
C TYR A 14 9.46 3.85 -5.65
N ARG A 15 9.76 5.15 -5.79
CA ARG A 15 9.50 5.91 -7.02
C ARG A 15 10.28 5.39 -8.22
N ASP A 16 11.57 5.11 -8.04
CA ASP A 16 12.42 4.54 -9.09
C ASP A 16 11.84 3.19 -9.56
N ARG A 17 11.37 2.35 -8.61
CA ARG A 17 10.79 1.03 -8.89
C ARG A 17 9.44 1.08 -9.59
N LEU A 18 8.62 2.10 -9.31
CA LEU A 18 7.38 2.33 -10.04
C LEU A 18 7.61 2.86 -11.47
N ALA A 19 8.69 3.61 -11.68
CA ALA A 19 9.03 4.20 -12.96
C ALA A 19 9.85 3.25 -13.88
N THR A 20 10.59 2.31 -13.30
CA THR A 20 11.56 1.47 -14.02
C THR A 20 11.50 0.00 -13.58
N SER A 21 12.41 -0.83 -14.10
CA SER A 21 12.53 -2.22 -13.67
C SER A 21 13.23 -2.34 -12.31
N SER A 22 12.95 -3.45 -11.61
CA SER A 22 13.61 -3.82 -10.35
C SER A 22 15.12 -3.67 -10.39
N ARG A 23 15.74 -4.28 -11.41
CA ARG A 23 17.19 -4.30 -11.58
C ARG A 23 17.79 -2.89 -11.67
N GLU A 24 17.13 -1.99 -12.40
CA GLU A 24 17.61 -0.61 -12.57
C GLU A 24 17.38 0.23 -11.30
N ALA A 25 16.25 0.06 -10.61
CA ALA A 25 15.98 0.70 -9.34
C ALA A 25 17.01 0.28 -8.25
N CYS A 26 17.28 -1.02 -8.13
CA CYS A 26 18.28 -1.56 -7.21
C CYS A 26 19.69 -1.05 -7.55
N ARG A 27 20.04 -1.01 -8.84
CA ARG A 27 21.32 -0.45 -9.29
C ARG A 27 21.47 1.02 -8.89
N ARG A 28 20.45 1.85 -9.13
CA ARG A 28 20.47 3.27 -8.76
C ARG A 28 20.57 3.47 -7.26
N PHE A 29 19.81 2.70 -6.49
CA PHE A 29 19.92 2.68 -5.03
C PHE A 29 21.33 2.34 -4.57
N TYR A 30 21.94 1.28 -5.11
CA TYR A 30 23.29 0.86 -4.74
C TYR A 30 24.34 1.92 -5.09
N ILE A 31 24.26 2.53 -6.29
CA ILE A 31 25.15 3.62 -6.70
C ILE A 31 25.05 4.80 -5.72
N ARG A 32 23.84 5.19 -5.32
CA ARG A 32 23.63 6.25 -4.31
C ARG A 32 24.24 5.85 -2.96
N ALA A 33 24.03 4.61 -2.51
CA ALA A 33 24.56 4.12 -1.24
C ALA A 33 26.10 4.15 -1.21
N VAL A 34 26.76 3.61 -2.24
CA VAL A 34 28.23 3.57 -2.33
C VAL A 34 28.84 4.96 -2.53
N SER A 35 28.11 5.90 -3.16
CA SER A 35 28.59 7.28 -3.28
C SER A 35 28.65 8.04 -1.93
N ARG A 36 27.92 7.56 -0.92
CA ARG A 36 27.80 8.20 0.39
C ARG A 36 28.48 7.45 1.52
N PHE A 37 28.57 6.13 1.43
CA PHE A 37 29.08 5.26 2.49
C PHE A 37 30.09 4.26 1.92
N ASN A 38 31.16 4.00 2.68
CA ASN A 38 32.25 3.10 2.27
C ASN A 38 32.47 1.99 3.30
N GLY A 39 32.86 0.79 2.82
CA GLY A 39 33.26 -0.33 3.67
C GLY A 39 32.21 -0.71 4.73
N ALA A 40 32.61 -0.74 6.00
CA ALA A 40 31.75 -1.13 7.12
C ALA A 40 30.55 -0.20 7.36
N GLU A 41 30.65 1.08 6.97
CA GLU A 41 29.53 2.03 7.08
C GLU A 41 28.42 1.70 6.07
N LEU A 42 28.80 1.23 4.88
CA LEU A 42 27.84 0.80 3.86
C LEU A 42 27.05 -0.42 4.34
N GLU A 43 27.71 -1.39 4.98
CA GLU A 43 27.02 -2.57 5.53
C GLU A 43 26.04 -2.18 6.63
N THR A 44 26.45 -1.30 7.53
CA THR A 44 25.58 -0.79 8.60
C THR A 44 24.40 -0.03 8.02
N TYR A 45 24.61 0.74 6.95
CA TYR A 45 23.55 1.42 6.20
C TYR A 45 22.57 0.44 5.56
N LEU A 46 23.06 -0.54 4.79
CA LEU A 46 22.21 -1.52 4.12
C LEU A 46 21.40 -2.37 5.11
N ALA A 47 22.01 -2.78 6.22
CA ALA A 47 21.30 -3.51 7.28
C ALA A 47 20.17 -2.68 7.90
N ARG A 48 20.38 -1.36 8.06
CA ARG A 48 19.36 -0.46 8.60
C ARG A 48 18.26 -0.14 7.58
N VAL A 49 18.60 0.01 6.30
CA VAL A 49 17.61 0.14 5.22
C VAL A 49 16.75 -1.14 5.14
N ARG A 50 17.36 -2.33 5.26
CA ARG A 50 16.64 -3.60 5.30
C ARG A 50 15.63 -3.64 6.45
N SER A 51 16.04 -3.28 7.67
CA SER A 51 15.12 -3.31 8.82
C SER A 51 13.95 -2.33 8.65
N HIS A 52 14.19 -1.16 8.04
CA HIS A 52 13.12 -0.22 7.73
C HIS A 52 12.21 -0.73 6.62
N ALA A 53 12.76 -1.33 5.55
CA ALA A 53 11.95 -1.93 4.48
C ALA A 53 10.98 -2.99 5.03
N VAL A 54 11.45 -3.85 5.94
CA VAL A 54 10.60 -4.84 6.65
C VAL A 54 9.50 -4.15 7.46
N ALA A 55 9.84 -3.09 8.20
CA ALA A 55 8.88 -2.32 8.98
C ALA A 55 7.82 -1.65 8.07
N TYR A 56 8.22 -1.11 6.91
CA TYR A 56 7.31 -0.51 5.95
C TYR A 56 6.44 -1.53 5.21
N ALA A 57 6.98 -2.71 4.90
CA ALA A 57 6.23 -3.82 4.32
C ALA A 57 5.14 -4.29 5.30
N SER A 58 5.52 -4.59 6.54
CA SER A 58 4.57 -4.98 7.60
C SER A 58 3.54 -3.89 7.91
N LEU A 59 3.95 -2.61 7.95
CA LEU A 59 3.01 -1.49 8.09
C LEU A 59 2.02 -1.43 6.92
N SER A 60 2.50 -1.60 5.69
CA SER A 60 1.64 -1.61 4.49
C SER A 60 0.67 -2.78 4.49
N HIS A 61 1.11 -3.96 4.96
CA HIS A 61 0.26 -5.12 5.17
C HIS A 61 -0.85 -4.84 6.20
N VAL A 62 -0.53 -4.22 7.34
CA VAL A 62 -1.53 -3.84 8.35
C VAL A 62 -2.49 -2.77 7.80
N LEU A 63 -1.98 -1.82 7.01
CA LEU A 63 -2.79 -0.79 6.36
C LEU A 63 -3.67 -1.32 5.23
N ARG A 64 -3.41 -2.54 4.73
CA ARG A 64 -4.32 -3.26 3.83
C ARG A 64 -5.64 -3.65 4.51
N SER A 65 -5.76 -3.53 5.84
CA SER A 65 -7.00 -3.88 6.53
C SER A 65 -8.20 -3.05 6.02
N PRO A 66 -9.27 -3.69 5.51
CA PRO A 66 -10.48 -2.98 5.06
C PRO A 66 -11.03 -2.03 6.12
N PHE A 67 -10.97 -2.45 7.38
CA PHE A 67 -11.62 -1.78 8.50
C PHE A 67 -10.95 -0.45 8.93
N ARG A 68 -9.79 -0.11 8.36
CA ARG A 68 -9.10 1.16 8.68
C ARG A 68 -9.47 2.32 7.76
N HIS A 69 -10.14 2.05 6.65
CA HIS A 69 -10.51 3.05 5.67
C HIS A 69 -11.88 3.65 6.00
N MET A 70 -12.02 4.98 6.00
CA MET A 70 -13.31 5.65 6.28
C MET A 70 -14.39 5.26 5.25
N GLU A 71 -13.97 4.77 4.09
CA GLU A 71 -14.82 4.27 3.03
C GLU A 71 -15.52 2.95 3.38
N THR A 72 -15.00 2.11 4.30
CA THR A 72 -15.70 0.88 4.69
C THR A 72 -16.97 1.09 5.49
N PRO A 73 -17.04 1.93 6.54
CA PRO A 73 -18.30 2.19 7.24
C PRO A 73 -19.31 2.87 6.31
N LEU A 74 -18.87 3.72 5.37
CA LEU A 74 -19.73 4.33 4.35
C LEU A 74 -20.27 3.31 3.34
N PHE A 75 -19.44 2.34 2.94
CA PHE A 75 -19.87 1.22 2.10
C PHE A 75 -20.91 0.35 2.82
N LEU A 76 -20.64 0.00 4.08
CA LEU A 76 -21.53 -0.79 4.92
C LEU A 76 -22.88 -0.08 5.16
N SER A 77 -22.88 1.22 5.46
CA SER A 77 -24.12 1.98 5.65
C SER A 77 -24.92 2.09 4.35
N SER A 78 -24.24 2.29 3.21
CA SER A 78 -24.89 2.33 1.88
C SER A 78 -25.49 0.97 1.51
N LEU A 79 -24.81 -0.13 1.85
CA LEU A 79 -25.32 -1.49 1.66
C LEU A 79 -26.57 -1.76 2.51
N VAL A 80 -26.57 -1.34 3.78
CA VAL A 80 -27.75 -1.48 4.65
C VAL A 80 -28.94 -0.69 4.13
N LEU A 81 -28.72 0.55 3.66
CA LEU A 81 -29.77 1.37 3.05
C LEU A 81 -30.33 0.74 1.77
N LEU A 82 -29.46 0.14 0.94
CA LEU A 82 -29.88 -0.59 -0.26
C LEU A 82 -30.74 -1.80 0.09
N LEU A 83 -30.31 -2.62 1.04
CA LEU A 83 -31.07 -3.80 1.49
C LEU A 83 -32.42 -3.41 2.09
N ALA A 84 -32.46 -2.38 2.95
CA ALA A 84 -33.69 -1.85 3.51
C ALA A 84 -34.64 -1.37 2.42
N GLY A 85 -34.13 -0.67 1.40
CA GLY A 85 -34.90 -0.22 0.25
C GLY A 85 -35.44 -1.36 -0.63
N ILE A 86 -34.68 -2.45 -0.80
CA ILE A 86 -35.18 -3.64 -1.51
C ILE A 86 -36.32 -4.29 -0.73
N ILE A 87 -36.17 -4.43 0.60
CA ILE A 87 -37.20 -5.02 1.45
C ILE A 87 -38.50 -4.22 1.37
N THR A 88 -38.45 -2.90 1.48
CA THR A 88 -39.66 -2.05 1.40
C THR A 88 -40.34 -2.11 0.03
N VAL A 89 -39.58 -2.18 -1.06
CA VAL A 89 -40.13 -2.40 -2.41
C VAL A 89 -40.84 -3.76 -2.51
N VAL A 90 -40.22 -4.83 -2.01
CA VAL A 90 -40.79 -6.19 -2.01
C VAL A 90 -42.04 -6.28 -1.14
N SER A 91 -42.08 -5.52 -0.04
CA SER A 91 -43.25 -5.41 0.85
C SER A 91 -44.39 -4.57 0.24
N GLY A 92 -44.22 -4.01 -0.96
CA GLY A 92 -45.25 -3.23 -1.67
C GLY A 92 -45.29 -1.75 -1.29
N GLU A 93 -44.42 -1.29 -0.39
CA GLU A 93 -44.30 0.12 0.01
C GLU A 93 -43.37 0.86 -0.97
N THR A 94 -43.89 1.19 -2.15
CA THR A 94 -43.10 1.82 -3.22
C THR A 94 -43.29 3.34 -3.22
N SER A 95 -42.59 4.04 -2.33
CA SER A 95 -42.52 5.51 -2.37
C SER A 95 -41.37 6.00 -3.25
N LEU A 96 -41.53 7.17 -3.87
CA LEU A 96 -40.51 7.82 -4.71
C LEU A 96 -39.20 8.09 -3.92
N ILE A 97 -39.30 8.22 -2.60
CA ILE A 97 -38.17 8.36 -1.68
C ILE A 97 -37.36 7.07 -1.59
N VAL A 98 -38.00 5.90 -1.63
CA VAL A 98 -37.34 4.59 -1.60
C VAL A 98 -36.54 4.35 -2.89
N ALA A 99 -37.07 4.76 -4.05
CA ALA A 99 -36.39 4.68 -5.34
C ALA A 99 -35.18 5.64 -5.44
N CYS A 100 -35.31 6.87 -4.92
CA CYS A 100 -34.19 7.81 -4.85
C CYS A 100 -33.12 7.36 -3.83
N GLY A 101 -33.52 6.79 -2.69
CA GLY A 101 -32.60 6.29 -1.67
C GLY A 101 -31.81 5.07 -2.12
N THR A 102 -32.44 4.13 -2.83
CA THR A 102 -31.77 2.94 -3.38
C THR A 102 -30.79 3.30 -4.48
N SER A 103 -31.13 4.23 -5.38
CA SER A 103 -30.21 4.67 -6.45
C SER A 103 -29.01 5.44 -5.89
N ALA A 104 -29.20 6.33 -4.91
CA ALA A 104 -28.10 7.00 -4.22
C ALA A 104 -27.20 6.02 -3.45
N GLY A 105 -27.79 5.00 -2.80
CA GLY A 105 -27.05 3.95 -2.10
C GLY A 105 -26.16 3.12 -3.05
N ILE A 106 -26.66 2.77 -4.25
CA ILE A 106 -25.90 2.03 -5.25
C ILE A 106 -24.69 2.84 -5.74
N VAL A 107 -24.88 4.12 -6.07
CA VAL A 107 -23.80 4.99 -6.55
C VAL A 107 -22.74 5.18 -5.46
N GLY A 108 -23.16 5.50 -4.24
CA GLY A 108 -22.24 5.67 -3.09
C GLY A 108 -21.46 4.40 -2.78
N MET A 109 -22.11 3.24 -2.85
CA MET A 109 -21.49 1.93 -2.65
C MET A 109 -20.44 1.64 -3.74
N PHE A 110 -20.74 1.92 -5.01
CA PHE A 110 -19.80 1.70 -6.11
C PHE A 110 -18.57 2.62 -6.03
N GLU A 111 -18.77 3.89 -5.67
CA GLU A 111 -17.66 4.82 -5.45
C GLU A 111 -16.76 4.40 -4.29
N CYS A 112 -17.35 3.99 -3.16
CA CYS A 112 -16.59 3.52 -2.00
C CYS A 112 -15.82 2.23 -2.33
N ALA A 113 -16.44 1.27 -3.01
CA ALA A 113 -15.79 0.05 -3.47
C ALA A 113 -14.60 0.36 -4.38
N ARG A 114 -14.76 1.26 -5.35
CA ARG A 114 -13.68 1.69 -6.26
C ARG A 114 -12.54 2.36 -5.51
N LYS A 115 -12.82 3.19 -4.50
CA LYS A 115 -11.78 3.82 -3.66
C LYS A 115 -11.04 2.79 -2.83
N LEU A 116 -11.76 1.88 -2.16
CA LEU A 116 -11.17 0.79 -1.37
C LEU A 116 -10.27 -0.11 -2.21
N ALA A 117 -10.72 -0.52 -3.40
CA ALA A 117 -9.93 -1.31 -4.33
C ALA A 117 -8.61 -0.61 -4.70
N LYS A 118 -8.65 0.70 -4.98
CA LYS A 118 -7.44 1.48 -5.27
C LYS A 118 -6.49 1.59 -4.08
N TYR A 119 -7.02 1.74 -2.86
CA TYR A 119 -6.18 1.76 -1.67
C TYR A 119 -5.50 0.41 -1.45
N TRP A 120 -6.24 -0.68 -1.59
CA TRP A 120 -5.69 -2.02 -1.50
C TRP A 120 -4.61 -2.29 -2.52
N GLU A 121 -4.84 -1.94 -3.79
CA GLU A 121 -3.85 -2.07 -4.84
C GLU A 121 -2.57 -1.27 -4.52
N ARG A 122 -2.71 -0.02 -4.06
CA ARG A 122 -1.55 0.81 -3.70
C ARG A 122 -0.77 0.22 -2.52
N HIS A 123 -1.46 -0.25 -1.48
CA HIS A 123 -0.80 -0.83 -0.31
C HIS A 123 -0.15 -2.18 -0.65
N SER A 124 -0.77 -3.02 -1.48
CA SER A 124 -0.17 -4.29 -1.91
C SER A 124 1.03 -4.08 -2.83
N VAL A 125 0.99 -3.11 -3.74
CA VAL A 125 2.14 -2.74 -4.58
C VAL A 125 3.28 -2.22 -3.70
N ARG A 126 2.99 -1.36 -2.74
CA ARG A 126 4.00 -0.84 -1.81
C ARG A 126 4.64 -1.93 -0.95
N GLU A 127 3.84 -2.85 -0.43
CA GLU A 127 4.32 -4.03 0.30
C GLU A 127 5.25 -4.89 -0.58
N ALA A 128 4.82 -5.23 -1.80
CA ALA A 128 5.59 -6.05 -2.73
C ALA A 128 6.95 -5.40 -3.07
N VAL A 129 6.98 -4.09 -3.32
CA VAL A 129 8.22 -3.35 -3.64
C VAL A 129 9.22 -3.39 -2.47
N PHE A 130 8.75 -3.28 -1.23
CA PHE A 130 9.64 -3.31 -0.07
C PHE A 130 10.11 -4.72 0.29
N LEU A 131 9.29 -5.76 0.06
CA LEU A 131 9.72 -7.15 0.18
C LEU A 131 10.79 -7.48 -0.88
N GLU A 132 10.60 -7.03 -2.11
CA GLU A 132 11.59 -7.20 -3.19
C GLU A 132 12.93 -6.50 -2.85
N LEU A 133 12.88 -5.30 -2.25
CA LEU A 133 14.08 -4.62 -1.77
C LEU A 133 14.76 -5.41 -0.64
N GLN A 134 13.99 -5.96 0.29
CA GLN A 134 14.52 -6.77 1.38
C GLN A 134 15.26 -8.01 0.84
N GLU A 135 14.64 -8.76 -0.07
CA GLU A 135 15.24 -9.95 -0.69
C GLU A 135 16.53 -9.58 -1.42
N THR A 136 16.52 -8.49 -2.18
CA THR A 136 17.71 -8.01 -2.90
C THR A 136 18.85 -7.67 -1.93
N LEU A 137 18.55 -7.01 -0.81
CA LEU A 137 19.54 -6.66 0.21
C LEU A 137 20.07 -7.88 0.97
N GLU A 138 19.23 -8.92 1.13
CA GLU A 138 19.63 -10.20 1.72
C GLU A 138 20.60 -10.96 0.81
N ASP A 139 20.32 -11.03 -0.49
CA ASP A 139 21.23 -11.63 -1.48
C ASP A 139 22.59 -10.92 -1.52
N PHE A 140 22.60 -9.58 -1.46
CA PHE A 140 23.85 -8.82 -1.37
C PHE A 140 24.67 -9.13 -0.10
N SER A 141 24.00 -9.47 1.00
CA SER A 141 24.69 -9.87 2.23
C SER A 141 25.22 -11.30 2.20
N LEU A 142 24.58 -12.19 1.42
CA LEU A 142 24.94 -13.61 1.30
C LEU A 142 26.00 -13.89 0.22
N GLN A 143 26.14 -13.04 -0.80
CA GLN A 143 27.12 -13.22 -1.88
C GLN A 143 28.58 -12.87 -1.52
N ARG A 144 28.92 -12.70 -0.24
CA ARG A 144 30.34 -12.56 0.16
C ARG A 144 31.01 -13.92 0.34
N PRO A 145 32.04 -14.27 -0.45
CA PRO A 145 33.02 -15.23 0.00
C PRO A 145 33.76 -14.61 1.20
N VAL A 146 33.89 -15.41 2.27
CA VAL A 146 34.80 -15.13 3.39
C VAL A 146 36.23 -14.94 2.87
#